data_AF-A0A957HQG0-F1
#
_entry.id   AF-A0A957HQG0-F1
#
_cell.length_a   1.000
_cell.length_b   1.000
_cell.length_c   1.000
_cell.angle_alpha   90.00
_cell.angle_beta   90.00
_cell.angle_gamma   90.00
#
_symmetry.space_group_name_H-M   'P 1'
#
loop_
_entity.id
_entity.type
_entity.pdbx_description
1 polymer ?
#
loop_
_entity_poly.entity_id
_entity_poly.type
_entity_poly.pdbx_seq_one_letter_code
_entity_poly.pdbx_strand_id
1 'polypeptide(L)'
;PALWNVGYVQDLHWDGRIESLESQAIFPLGSALEMDVHNTDEMVAELLSYHEYAALFAAAFPGETIGMMQVENALAAFQRTLISDNSRFDRFVAGDETALTASEQRGLNLFRSERTHCIECHTPPLFTDMSFRVVGAEGNDRGRAGVLFNGVEGSFRVPTLRNVALSAPYMHNGSIATLEEVIDFYAAGGGRVRDVENMDALIQGFEISTQERADLIAFLRALTDESNLPEIPESLPSGLAAARPIKMN
;
A
#
# COMPACT_ATOMS: atom_id res chain seq x y z
N PRO A 1 0.50 -4.97 -1.10
CA PRO A 1 0.55 -3.54 -0.67
C PRO A 1 -0.71 -3.19 0.11
N ALA A 2 -0.68 -2.18 0.99
CA ALA A 2 -1.86 -1.72 1.70
C ALA A 2 -2.92 -1.13 0.74
N LEU A 3 -4.21 -1.27 1.09
CA LEU A 3 -5.33 -0.69 0.33
C LEU A 3 -5.74 0.70 0.84
N TRP A 4 -5.18 1.16 1.95
CA TRP A 4 -5.40 2.51 2.44
C TRP A 4 -4.99 3.56 1.42
N ASN A 5 -5.88 4.52 1.15
CA ASN A 5 -5.73 5.59 0.16
C ASN A 5 -5.48 5.10 -1.28
N VAL A 6 -5.76 3.83 -1.59
CA VAL A 6 -5.48 3.25 -2.91
C VAL A 6 -6.27 3.91 -4.03
N GLY A 7 -7.42 4.52 -3.71
CA GLY A 7 -8.22 5.31 -4.64
C GLY A 7 -7.52 6.51 -5.27
N TYR A 8 -6.39 6.96 -4.71
CA TYR A 8 -5.58 8.04 -5.26
C TYR A 8 -4.39 7.55 -6.11
N VAL A 9 -4.09 6.25 -6.10
CA VAL A 9 -2.93 5.68 -6.81
C VAL A 9 -3.25 5.50 -8.29
N GLN A 10 -2.37 5.99 -9.17
CA GLN A 10 -2.53 5.90 -10.63
C GLN A 10 -2.03 4.56 -11.18
N ASP A 11 -0.77 4.23 -10.89
CA ASP A 11 -0.14 2.97 -11.31
C ASP A 11 -0.18 1.97 -10.14
N LEU A 12 -1.01 0.94 -10.24
CA LEU A 12 -1.18 -0.11 -9.25
C LEU A 12 -0.16 -1.24 -9.42
N HIS A 13 -0.07 -2.10 -8.41
CA HIS A 13 1.06 -3.03 -8.18
C HIS A 13 2.38 -2.30 -7.88
N TRP A 14 3.43 -3.09 -7.63
CA TRP A 14 4.77 -2.59 -7.34
C TRP A 14 5.51 -2.13 -8.62
N ASP A 15 5.21 -2.75 -9.76
CA ASP A 15 5.81 -2.46 -11.07
C ASP A 15 4.98 -1.45 -11.90
N GLY A 16 3.77 -1.13 -11.44
CA GLY A 16 2.90 -0.14 -12.07
C GLY A 16 2.19 -0.64 -13.31
N ARG A 17 1.98 -1.96 -13.45
CA ARG A 17 1.41 -2.56 -14.67
C ARG A 17 -0.09 -2.36 -14.86
N ILE A 18 -0.80 -1.89 -13.83
CA ILE A 18 -2.26 -1.76 -13.83
C ILE A 18 -2.67 -0.31 -13.59
N GLU A 19 -3.61 0.20 -14.39
CA GLU A 19 -3.98 1.63 -14.41
C GLU A 19 -5.31 1.94 -13.71
N SER A 20 -6.04 0.92 -13.22
CA SER A 20 -7.30 1.13 -12.50
C SER A 20 -7.60 0.06 -11.45
N LEU A 21 -8.35 0.41 -10.42
CA LEU A 21 -8.79 -0.54 -9.38
C LEU A 21 -9.71 -1.62 -9.95
N GLU A 22 -10.56 -1.26 -10.91
CA GLU A 22 -11.45 -2.18 -11.62
C GLU A 22 -10.64 -3.28 -12.33
N SER A 23 -9.63 -2.88 -13.12
CA SER A 23 -8.77 -3.83 -13.83
C SER A 23 -7.85 -4.61 -12.88
N GLN A 24 -7.48 -4.02 -11.73
CA GLN A 24 -6.67 -4.68 -10.72
C GLN A 24 -7.38 -5.87 -10.10
N ALA A 25 -8.69 -5.81 -9.88
CA ALA A 25 -9.46 -6.86 -9.23
C ALA A 25 -9.44 -8.21 -9.99
N ILE A 26 -9.30 -8.18 -11.32
CA ILE A 26 -9.27 -9.38 -12.18
C ILE A 26 -8.02 -10.24 -11.92
N PHE A 27 -6.87 -9.60 -11.69
CA PHE A 27 -5.59 -10.29 -11.55
C PHE A 27 -5.55 -11.29 -10.40
N PRO A 28 -5.86 -10.92 -9.15
CA PRO A 28 -5.86 -11.87 -8.05
C PRO A 28 -6.96 -12.92 -8.19
N LEU A 29 -8.09 -12.59 -8.81
CA LEU A 29 -9.15 -13.56 -9.10
C LEU A 29 -8.64 -14.69 -10.00
N GLY A 30 -8.02 -14.38 -11.13
CA GLY A 30 -7.57 -15.39 -12.11
C GLY A 30 -6.22 -16.04 -11.83
N SER A 31 -5.47 -15.55 -10.83
CA SER A 31 -4.12 -16.04 -10.52
C SER A 31 -4.18 -17.35 -9.74
N ALA A 32 -3.53 -18.39 -10.26
CA ALA A 32 -3.41 -19.70 -9.61
C ALA A 32 -2.59 -19.68 -8.30
N LEU A 33 -1.89 -18.58 -8.04
CA LEU A 33 -1.14 -18.35 -6.80
C LEU A 33 -1.92 -17.53 -5.78
N GLU A 34 -3.11 -17.04 -6.15
CA GLU A 34 -3.96 -16.20 -5.31
C GLU A 34 -5.35 -16.84 -5.14
N MET A 35 -6.34 -16.52 -5.98
CA MET A 35 -7.72 -17.01 -5.81
C MET A 35 -8.15 -18.11 -6.80
N ASP A 36 -7.38 -18.35 -7.85
CA ASP A 36 -7.53 -19.47 -8.80
C ASP A 36 -8.93 -19.64 -9.44
N VAL A 37 -9.60 -18.51 -9.76
CA VAL A 37 -10.88 -18.50 -10.47
C VAL A 37 -10.65 -18.68 -11.97
N HIS A 38 -11.15 -19.77 -12.54
CA HIS A 38 -11.00 -20.08 -13.97
C HIS A 38 -12.16 -19.62 -14.85
N ASN A 39 -13.34 -19.37 -14.27
CA ASN A 39 -14.53 -18.91 -15.00
C ASN A 39 -15.27 -17.85 -14.19
N THR A 40 -15.11 -16.58 -14.58
CA THR A 40 -15.74 -15.44 -13.91
C THR A 40 -17.25 -15.39 -14.10
N ASP A 41 -17.78 -15.92 -15.20
CA ASP A 41 -19.23 -15.99 -15.43
C ASP A 41 -19.89 -16.99 -14.47
N GLU A 42 -19.26 -18.14 -14.25
CA GLU A 42 -19.71 -19.12 -13.23
C GLU A 42 -19.61 -18.54 -11.82
N MET A 43 -18.54 -17.82 -11.49
CA MET A 43 -18.39 -17.13 -10.21
C MET A 43 -19.51 -16.11 -9.98
N VAL A 44 -19.84 -15.29 -10.98
CA VAL A 44 -20.93 -14.30 -10.89
C VAL A 44 -22.28 -15.01 -10.76
N ALA A 45 -22.51 -16.09 -11.51
CA ALA A 45 -23.73 -16.87 -11.41
C ALA A 45 -23.91 -17.49 -10.01
N GLU A 46 -22.83 -18.00 -9.41
CA GLU A 46 -22.83 -18.49 -8.04
C GLU A 46 -23.13 -17.36 -7.04
N LEU A 47 -22.45 -16.21 -7.16
CA LEU A 47 -22.68 -15.04 -6.30
C LEU A 47 -24.15 -14.59 -6.32
N LEU A 48 -24.77 -14.59 -7.50
CA LEU A 48 -26.17 -14.19 -7.69
C LEU A 48 -27.17 -15.30 -7.35
N SER A 49 -26.72 -16.53 -7.08
CA SER A 49 -27.59 -17.60 -6.56
C SER A 49 -28.02 -17.34 -5.11
N TYR A 50 -27.28 -16.49 -4.39
CA TYR A 50 -27.64 -16.03 -3.05
C TYR A 50 -28.60 -14.84 -3.14
N HIS A 51 -29.82 -15.02 -2.62
CA HIS A 51 -30.88 -13.99 -2.65
C HIS A 51 -30.43 -12.62 -2.16
N GLU A 52 -29.64 -12.58 -1.08
CA GLU A 52 -29.17 -11.32 -0.49
C GLU A 52 -28.17 -10.60 -1.40
N TYR A 53 -27.20 -11.31 -1.99
CA TYR A 53 -26.28 -10.70 -2.96
C TYR A 53 -27.01 -10.22 -4.20
N ALA A 54 -27.93 -11.02 -4.75
CA ALA A 54 -28.75 -10.61 -5.89
C ALA A 54 -29.52 -9.31 -5.62
N ALA A 55 -30.11 -9.18 -4.42
CA ALA A 55 -30.80 -7.96 -4.00
C ALA A 55 -29.85 -6.75 -3.85
N LEU A 56 -28.67 -6.96 -3.26
CA LEU A 56 -27.66 -5.90 -3.10
C LEU A 56 -27.13 -5.40 -4.45
N PHE A 57 -26.83 -6.29 -5.39
CA PHE A 57 -26.40 -5.90 -6.73
C PHE A 57 -27.52 -5.20 -7.51
N ALA A 58 -28.76 -5.67 -7.43
CA ALA A 58 -29.89 -5.01 -8.07
C ALA A 58 -30.13 -3.59 -7.52
N ALA A 59 -29.87 -3.37 -6.23
CA ALA A 59 -29.94 -2.05 -5.61
C ALA A 59 -28.78 -1.13 -6.02
N ALA A 60 -27.56 -1.67 -6.12
CA ALA A 60 -26.38 -0.90 -6.50
C ALA A 60 -26.35 -0.55 -8.00
N PHE A 61 -26.92 -1.40 -8.86
CA PHE A 61 -26.89 -1.27 -10.32
C PHE A 61 -28.31 -1.38 -10.93
N PRO A 62 -29.20 -0.41 -10.67
CA PRO A 62 -30.59 -0.50 -11.06
C PRO A 62 -30.76 -0.51 -12.59
N GLY A 63 -31.35 -1.59 -13.11
CA GLY A 63 -31.63 -1.75 -14.55
C GLY A 63 -30.48 -2.32 -15.37
N GLU A 64 -29.38 -2.72 -14.75
CA GLU A 64 -28.24 -3.36 -15.41
C GLU A 64 -28.30 -4.89 -15.29
N THR A 65 -27.71 -5.57 -16.28
CA THR A 65 -27.40 -7.00 -16.16
C THR A 65 -26.12 -7.13 -15.34
N ILE A 66 -26.17 -7.87 -14.24
CA ILE A 66 -25.02 -8.05 -13.36
C ILE A 66 -24.02 -9.04 -13.97
N GLY A 67 -22.83 -8.55 -14.28
CA GLY A 67 -21.68 -9.33 -14.74
C GLY A 67 -20.42 -9.00 -13.94
N MET A 68 -19.27 -9.48 -14.43
CA MET A 68 -17.98 -9.25 -13.77
C MET A 68 -17.66 -7.75 -13.61
N MET A 69 -18.05 -6.92 -14.57
CA MET A 69 -17.86 -5.47 -14.51
C MET A 69 -18.52 -4.83 -13.28
N GLN A 70 -19.73 -5.27 -12.89
CA GLN A 70 -20.40 -4.76 -11.69
C GLN A 70 -19.70 -5.22 -10.40
N VAL A 71 -19.12 -6.43 -10.41
CA VAL A 71 -18.29 -6.91 -9.29
C VAL A 71 -17.02 -6.06 -9.16
N GLU A 72 -16.31 -5.82 -10.27
CA GLU A 72 -15.13 -4.94 -10.31
C GLU A 72 -15.47 -3.53 -9.82
N ASN A 73 -16.56 -2.93 -10.33
CA ASN A 73 -17.01 -1.61 -9.92
C ASN A 73 -17.36 -1.55 -8.43
N ALA A 74 -18.04 -2.58 -7.88
CA ALA A 74 -18.37 -2.63 -6.47
C ALA A 74 -17.12 -2.74 -5.58
N LEU A 75 -16.16 -3.59 -5.95
CA LEU A 75 -14.88 -3.72 -5.24
C LEU A 75 -14.07 -2.43 -5.29
N ALA A 76 -13.93 -1.84 -6.48
CA ALA A 76 -13.20 -0.61 -6.68
C ALA A 76 -13.87 0.57 -5.94
N ALA A 77 -15.20 0.64 -5.93
CA ALA A 77 -15.95 1.63 -5.15
C ALA A 77 -15.68 1.49 -3.65
N PHE A 78 -15.72 0.28 -3.11
CA PHE A 78 -15.36 0.01 -1.72
C PHE A 78 -13.90 0.38 -1.41
N GLN A 79 -12.95 -0.01 -2.25
CA GLN A 79 -11.53 0.32 -2.07
C GLN A 79 -11.28 1.83 -2.02
N ARG A 80 -12.08 2.64 -2.75
CA ARG A 80 -12.01 4.11 -2.70
C ARG A 80 -12.52 4.71 -1.40
N THR A 81 -13.30 3.98 -0.60
CA THR A 81 -13.73 4.47 0.73
C THR A 81 -12.68 4.25 1.80
N LEU A 82 -11.62 3.49 1.53
CA LEU A 82 -10.55 3.20 2.48
C LEU A 82 -9.60 4.39 2.61
N ILE A 83 -10.05 5.44 3.29
CA ILE A 83 -9.33 6.71 3.43
C ILE A 83 -8.68 6.82 4.80
N SER A 84 -7.38 7.16 4.82
CA SER A 84 -6.60 7.48 6.00
C SER A 84 -6.15 8.93 5.91
N ASP A 85 -6.84 9.80 6.65
CA ASP A 85 -6.73 11.27 6.58
C ASP A 85 -6.86 11.99 7.95
N ASN A 86 -6.92 11.24 9.05
CA ASN A 86 -7.06 11.76 10.41
C ASN A 86 -5.99 11.21 11.39
N SER A 87 -4.80 10.90 10.87
CA SER A 87 -3.67 10.49 11.70
C SER A 87 -3.21 11.60 12.64
N ARG A 88 -2.30 11.28 13.56
CA ARG A 88 -1.70 12.29 14.44
C ARG A 88 -0.92 13.35 13.63
N PHE A 89 -0.28 12.94 12.54
CA PHE A 89 0.32 13.88 11.60
C PHE A 89 -0.71 14.81 10.95
N ASP A 90 -1.87 14.28 10.53
CA ASP A 90 -2.91 15.08 9.86
C ASP A 90 -3.47 16.16 10.79
N ARG A 91 -3.76 15.79 12.04
CA ARG A 91 -4.21 16.76 13.06
C ARG A 91 -3.15 17.82 13.35
N PHE A 92 -1.88 17.41 13.38
CA PHE A 92 -0.76 18.34 13.59
C PHE A 92 -0.65 19.37 12.46
N VAL A 93 -0.69 18.95 11.20
CA VAL A 93 -0.65 19.89 10.06
C VAL A 93 -1.94 20.70 9.91
N ALA A 94 -3.06 20.24 10.47
CA ALA A 94 -4.31 20.98 10.56
C ALA A 94 -4.32 22.04 11.70
N GLY A 95 -3.25 22.13 12.49
CA GLY A 95 -3.05 23.17 13.52
C GLY A 95 -3.12 22.70 14.97
N ASP A 96 -3.36 21.41 15.23
CA ASP A 96 -3.21 20.84 16.58
C ASP A 96 -1.72 20.57 16.86
N GLU A 97 -0.99 21.59 17.29
CA GLU A 97 0.44 21.49 17.62
C GLU A 97 0.76 20.43 18.68
N THR A 98 -0.24 19.97 19.44
CA THR A 98 -0.09 18.95 20.47
C THR A 98 -0.33 17.52 19.98
N ALA A 99 -0.81 17.34 18.74
CA ALA A 99 -1.11 16.03 18.17
C ALA A 99 0.14 15.15 17.99
N LEU A 100 1.30 15.76 17.71
CA LEU A 100 2.60 15.07 17.69
C LEU A 100 3.36 15.30 18.99
N THR A 101 3.89 14.22 19.54
CA THR A 101 4.85 14.27 20.65
C THR A 101 6.17 14.92 20.21
N ALA A 102 6.98 15.34 21.18
CA ALA A 102 8.31 15.90 20.88
C ALA A 102 9.22 14.92 20.12
N SER A 103 9.08 13.61 20.33
CA SER A 103 9.83 12.57 19.60
C SER A 103 9.40 12.50 18.15
N GLU A 104 8.08 12.50 17.90
CA GLU A 104 7.54 12.51 16.53
C GLU A 104 7.90 13.77 15.75
N GLN A 105 7.91 14.93 16.42
CA GLN A 105 8.32 16.18 15.77
C GLN A 105 9.81 16.14 15.38
N ARG A 106 10.68 15.57 16.22
CA ARG A 106 12.09 15.33 15.85
C ARG A 106 12.20 14.34 14.70
N GLY A 107 11.40 13.28 14.69
CA GLY A 107 11.32 12.31 13.61
C GLY A 107 10.88 12.93 12.28
N LEU A 108 9.84 13.77 12.30
CA LEU A 108 9.38 14.54 11.14
C LEU A 108 10.49 15.46 10.60
N ASN A 109 11.22 16.14 11.50
CA ASN A 109 12.35 16.99 11.12
C ASN A 109 13.47 16.19 10.45
N LEU A 110 13.76 14.99 10.95
CA LEU A 110 14.72 14.10 10.34
C LEU A 110 14.24 13.62 8.97
N PHE A 111 13.00 13.14 8.87
CA PHE A 111 12.37 12.66 7.64
C PHE A 111 12.43 13.66 6.49
N ARG A 112 12.28 14.97 6.79
CA ARG A 112 12.34 16.05 5.80
C ARG A 112 13.74 16.63 5.55
N SER A 113 14.77 16.09 6.20
CA SER A 113 16.12 16.64 6.14
C SER A 113 16.84 16.23 4.87
N GLU A 114 17.75 17.09 4.40
CA GLU A 114 18.70 16.79 3.32
C GLU A 114 19.71 15.69 3.70
N ARG A 115 19.71 15.20 4.95
CA ARG A 115 20.55 14.07 5.35
C ARG A 115 19.90 12.73 5.01
N THR A 116 18.58 12.61 5.14
CA THR A 116 17.89 11.32 4.93
C THR A 116 17.07 11.28 3.65
N HIS A 117 16.76 12.44 3.03
CA HIS A 117 16.06 12.56 1.75
C HIS A 117 14.69 11.85 1.67
N CYS A 118 14.12 11.38 2.79
CA CYS A 118 12.93 10.52 2.77
C CYS A 118 11.72 11.22 2.14
N ILE A 119 11.53 12.51 2.45
CA ILE A 119 10.41 13.31 1.96
C ILE A 119 10.42 13.51 0.44
N GLU A 120 11.57 13.37 -0.22
CA GLU A 120 11.71 13.67 -1.65
C GLU A 120 11.02 12.62 -2.53
N CYS A 121 10.93 11.38 -2.06
CA CYS A 121 10.12 10.33 -2.66
C CYS A 121 8.77 10.16 -1.94
N HIS A 122 8.74 10.33 -0.62
CA HIS A 122 7.54 10.13 0.20
C HIS A 122 6.88 11.46 0.57
N THR A 123 6.30 12.12 -0.44
CA THR A 123 5.71 13.46 -0.32
C THR A 123 4.28 13.43 0.25
N PRO A 124 3.92 14.32 1.22
CA PRO A 124 2.53 14.51 1.65
C PRO A 124 1.63 14.98 0.49
N PRO A 125 0.31 14.72 0.54
CA PRO A 125 -0.44 14.16 1.67
C PRO A 125 -0.45 12.63 1.73
N LEU A 126 -0.04 11.93 0.67
CA LEU A 126 -0.08 10.46 0.63
C LEU A 126 1.22 9.80 1.07
N PHE A 127 2.28 10.58 1.33
CA PHE A 127 3.63 10.08 1.60
C PHE A 127 4.14 9.15 0.49
N THR A 128 3.90 9.56 -0.75
CA THR A 128 4.38 8.93 -1.98
C THR A 128 4.26 9.94 -3.11
N ASP A 129 5.29 10.05 -3.95
CA ASP A 129 5.26 10.78 -5.22
C ASP A 129 4.79 9.89 -6.39
N MET A 130 4.48 8.60 -6.12
CA MET A 130 4.09 7.57 -7.08
C MET A 130 5.12 7.28 -8.19
N SER A 131 6.33 7.82 -8.07
CA SER A 131 7.42 7.56 -9.01
C SER A 131 7.96 6.14 -8.86
N PHE A 132 8.84 5.73 -9.79
CA PHE A 132 9.51 4.44 -9.76
C PHE A 132 10.99 4.63 -9.46
N ARG A 133 11.49 3.93 -8.44
CA ARG A 133 12.82 4.12 -7.88
C ARG A 133 13.54 2.80 -7.72
N VAL A 134 14.85 2.79 -7.97
CA VAL A 134 15.71 1.65 -7.67
C VAL A 134 16.33 1.88 -6.31
N VAL A 135 15.79 1.21 -5.29
CA VAL A 135 16.35 1.22 -3.93
C VAL A 135 17.27 0.03 -3.68
N GLY A 136 17.21 -0.98 -4.55
CA GLY A 136 18.01 -2.19 -4.49
C GLY A 136 17.70 -3.03 -3.26
N ALA A 137 16.43 -3.37 -3.04
CA ALA A 137 16.07 -4.49 -2.16
C ALA A 137 16.62 -5.81 -2.76
N GLU A 138 16.79 -6.86 -1.95
CA GLU A 138 17.28 -8.15 -2.46
C GLU A 138 16.28 -8.83 -3.40
N GLY A 139 16.73 -9.75 -4.23
CA GLY A 139 15.89 -10.50 -5.17
C GLY A 139 16.22 -10.25 -6.64
N ASN A 140 15.60 -11.05 -7.50
CA ASN A 140 15.78 -11.01 -8.97
C ASN A 140 14.51 -10.50 -9.68
N ASP A 141 13.67 -9.73 -8.97
CA ASP A 141 12.50 -9.11 -9.56
C ASP A 141 12.91 -7.89 -10.38
N ARG A 142 12.54 -7.91 -11.66
CA ARG A 142 12.90 -6.88 -12.65
C ARG A 142 12.11 -5.59 -12.45
N GLY A 143 11.06 -5.60 -11.62
CA GLY A 143 10.19 -4.47 -11.38
C GLY A 143 9.58 -3.94 -12.67
N ARG A 144 9.59 -2.62 -12.87
CA ARG A 144 8.99 -1.97 -14.04
C ARG A 144 9.55 -2.46 -15.38
N ALA A 145 10.82 -2.88 -15.44
CA ALA A 145 11.42 -3.45 -16.65
C ALA A 145 10.82 -4.82 -17.05
N GLY A 146 10.15 -5.51 -16.11
CA GLY A 146 9.45 -6.75 -16.38
C GLY A 146 8.13 -6.56 -17.14
N VAL A 147 7.57 -5.35 -17.14
CA VAL A 147 6.22 -5.06 -17.66
C VAL A 147 6.19 -3.98 -18.74
N LEU A 148 7.19 -3.10 -18.79
CA LEU A 148 7.29 -2.02 -19.77
C LEU A 148 8.63 -2.10 -20.53
N PHE A 149 8.57 -1.93 -21.85
CA PHE A 149 9.75 -1.98 -22.74
C PHE A 149 10.85 -0.99 -22.34
N ASN A 150 10.47 0.19 -21.84
CA ASN A 150 11.37 1.23 -21.38
C ASN A 150 11.45 1.33 -19.83
N GLY A 151 10.99 0.30 -19.12
CA GLY A 151 11.09 0.24 -17.66
C GLY A 151 12.53 0.12 -17.19
N VAL A 152 12.83 0.72 -16.05
CA VAL A 152 14.16 0.63 -15.41
C VAL A 152 14.24 -0.67 -14.60
N GLU A 153 15.32 -1.42 -14.77
CA GLU A 153 15.56 -2.70 -14.08
C GLU A 153 15.60 -2.49 -12.56
N GLY A 154 14.83 -3.30 -11.83
CA GLY A 154 14.74 -3.24 -10.36
C GLY A 154 14.06 -1.99 -9.81
N SER A 155 13.38 -1.22 -10.66
CA SER A 155 12.60 -0.05 -10.22
C SER A 155 11.19 -0.44 -9.81
N PHE A 156 10.77 0.07 -8.66
CA PHE A 156 9.44 -0.17 -8.10
C PHE A 156 8.81 1.15 -7.70
N ARG A 157 7.48 1.18 -7.71
CA ARG A 157 6.71 2.33 -7.28
C ARG A 157 7.02 2.65 -5.84
N VAL A 158 7.21 3.94 -5.53
CA VAL A 158 7.32 4.42 -4.16
C VAL A 158 5.99 4.16 -3.44
N PRO A 159 5.93 3.30 -2.41
CA PRO A 159 4.69 3.02 -1.70
C PRO A 159 4.29 4.21 -0.82
N THR A 160 3.00 4.32 -0.49
CA THR A 160 2.55 5.23 0.56
C THR A 160 3.12 4.81 1.91
N LEU A 161 3.47 5.78 2.77
CA LEU A 161 3.80 5.53 4.17
C LEU A 161 2.59 5.69 5.12
N ARG A 162 1.40 6.00 4.59
CA ARG A 162 0.16 5.97 5.39
C ARG A 162 -0.07 4.56 5.90
N ASN A 163 -0.31 4.41 7.19
CA ASN A 163 -0.45 3.11 7.86
C ASN A 163 0.75 2.16 7.70
N VAL A 164 1.96 2.66 7.42
CA VAL A 164 3.16 1.82 7.23
C VAL A 164 3.49 0.96 8.46
N ALA A 165 3.18 1.43 9.66
CA ALA A 165 3.41 0.66 10.89
C ALA A 165 2.54 -0.60 11.02
N LEU A 166 1.54 -0.78 10.14
CA LEU A 166 0.59 -1.90 10.15
C LEU A 166 0.80 -2.85 8.96
N SER A 167 1.82 -2.63 8.13
CA SER A 167 1.99 -3.32 6.84
C SER A 167 3.29 -4.11 6.74
N ALA A 168 3.82 -4.58 7.87
CA ALA A 168 4.94 -5.51 7.87
C ALA A 168 4.55 -6.85 7.20
N PRO A 169 5.50 -7.57 6.58
CA PRO A 169 6.88 -7.17 6.30
C PRO A 169 6.98 -6.15 5.15
N TYR A 170 8.17 -5.58 4.97
CA TYR A 170 8.46 -4.45 4.09
C TYR A 170 9.21 -4.84 2.81
N MET A 171 9.32 -3.87 1.91
CA MET A 171 9.81 -4.01 0.52
C MET A 171 8.83 -4.78 -0.38
N HIS A 172 9.10 -4.78 -1.69
CA HIS A 172 8.22 -5.41 -2.68
C HIS A 172 8.09 -6.92 -2.52
N ASN A 173 9.09 -7.55 -1.90
CA ASN A 173 9.22 -8.98 -1.69
C ASN A 173 9.08 -9.42 -0.22
N GLY A 174 8.75 -8.50 0.70
CA GLY A 174 8.63 -8.82 2.12
C GLY A 174 9.93 -9.24 2.81
N SER A 175 11.09 -8.89 2.24
CA SER A 175 12.41 -9.33 2.73
C SER A 175 12.85 -8.70 4.06
N ILE A 176 12.24 -7.58 4.47
CA ILE A 176 12.61 -6.85 5.68
C ILE A 176 11.46 -6.90 6.68
N ALA A 177 11.70 -7.31 7.93
CA ALA A 177 10.62 -7.61 8.87
C ALA A 177 10.14 -6.37 9.65
N THR A 178 11.05 -5.43 9.95
CA THR A 178 10.79 -4.31 10.87
C THR A 178 11.09 -2.94 10.26
N LEU A 179 10.46 -1.87 10.78
CA LEU A 179 10.76 -0.50 10.34
C LEU A 179 12.20 -0.11 10.71
N GLU A 180 12.70 -0.62 11.83
CA GLU A 180 14.07 -0.48 12.29
C GLU A 180 15.05 -0.96 11.20
N GLU A 181 14.83 -2.17 10.68
CA GLU A 181 15.64 -2.76 9.60
C GLU A 181 15.48 -2.00 8.27
N VAL A 182 14.28 -1.46 7.97
CA VAL A 182 14.09 -0.59 6.80
C VAL A 182 14.95 0.66 6.90
N ILE A 183 15.00 1.29 8.08
CA ILE A 183 15.83 2.48 8.30
C ILE A 183 17.31 2.12 8.21
N ASP A 184 17.73 0.98 8.76
CA ASP A 184 19.11 0.49 8.62
C ASP A 184 19.50 0.24 7.17
N PHE A 185 18.59 -0.35 6.38
CA PHE A 185 18.81 -0.57 4.96
C PHE A 185 19.09 0.76 4.23
N TYR A 186 18.27 1.78 4.45
CA TYR A 186 18.48 3.10 3.83
C TYR A 186 19.71 3.82 4.38
N ALA A 187 19.99 3.73 5.69
CA ALA A 187 21.17 4.31 6.33
C ALA A 187 22.47 3.72 5.76
N ALA A 188 22.48 2.42 5.43
CA ALA A 188 23.60 1.77 4.77
C ALA A 188 23.78 2.16 3.28
N GLY A 189 22.81 2.87 2.67
CA GLY A 189 22.82 3.22 1.25
C GLY A 189 22.04 2.26 0.36
N GLY A 190 21.14 1.46 0.93
CA GLY A 190 20.28 0.53 0.21
C GLY A 190 21.09 -0.50 -0.57
N GLY A 191 20.69 -0.78 -1.81
CA GLY A 191 21.40 -1.71 -2.69
C GLY A 191 22.81 -1.29 -3.14
N ARG A 192 23.26 -0.05 -2.84
CA ARG A 192 24.62 0.39 -3.21
C ARG A 192 25.69 -0.46 -2.54
N VAL A 193 25.45 -0.96 -1.32
CA VAL A 193 26.38 -1.85 -0.62
C VAL A 193 26.58 -3.20 -1.32
N ARG A 194 25.73 -3.52 -2.30
CA ARG A 194 25.78 -4.72 -3.14
C ARG A 194 26.02 -4.39 -4.61
N ASP A 195 26.49 -3.18 -4.93
CA ASP A 195 26.77 -2.72 -6.29
C ASP A 195 25.57 -2.83 -7.26
N VAL A 196 24.35 -2.60 -6.76
CA VAL A 196 23.14 -2.60 -7.62
C VAL A 196 23.24 -1.46 -8.65
N GLU A 197 23.00 -1.78 -9.92
CA GLU A 197 22.98 -0.81 -11.01
C GLU A 197 21.74 0.09 -10.96
N ASN A 198 21.80 1.26 -11.61
CA ASN A 198 20.69 2.22 -11.73
C ASN A 198 20.08 2.71 -10.41
N MET A 199 20.80 2.54 -9.28
CA MET A 199 20.39 3.03 -7.97
C MET A 199 20.01 4.50 -8.00
N ASP A 200 18.86 4.83 -7.41
CA ASP A 200 18.38 6.20 -7.33
C ASP A 200 19.41 7.09 -6.63
N ALA A 201 19.60 8.31 -7.15
CA ALA A 201 20.62 9.24 -6.70
C ALA A 201 20.39 9.75 -5.27
N LEU A 202 19.17 9.64 -4.73
CA LEU A 202 18.84 10.06 -3.37
C LEU A 202 19.21 9.00 -2.32
N ILE A 203 19.42 7.76 -2.74
CA ILE A 203 19.80 6.66 -1.85
C ILE A 203 21.32 6.67 -1.65
N GLN A 204 21.83 7.57 -0.81
CA GLN A 204 23.29 7.76 -0.60
C GLN A 204 23.82 7.15 0.72
N GLY A 205 22.93 6.70 1.60
CA GLY A 205 23.30 6.31 2.96
C GLY A 205 23.50 7.53 3.87
N PHE A 206 23.38 7.31 5.17
CA PHE A 206 23.50 8.36 6.17
C PHE A 206 23.79 7.78 7.55
N GLU A 207 24.46 8.57 8.38
CA GLU A 207 24.66 8.25 9.79
C GLU A 207 23.41 8.59 10.59
N ILE A 208 22.99 7.66 11.45
CA ILE A 208 21.83 7.82 12.32
C ILE A 208 22.11 7.24 13.71
N SER A 209 21.92 8.06 14.75
CA SER A 209 22.02 7.61 16.14
C SER A 209 20.81 6.76 16.55
N THR A 210 20.94 6.02 17.66
CA THR A 210 19.83 5.24 18.24
C THR A 210 18.62 6.12 18.56
N GLN A 211 18.83 7.34 19.07
CA GLN A 211 17.73 8.26 19.39
C GLN A 211 17.03 8.79 18.13
N GLU A 212 17.81 9.19 17.11
CA GLU A 212 17.25 9.68 15.84
C GLU A 212 16.43 8.59 15.13
N ARG A 213 16.89 7.34 15.19
CA ARG A 213 16.15 6.20 14.66
C ARG A 213 14.82 6.00 15.37
N ALA A 214 14.84 6.01 16.71
CA ALA A 214 13.63 5.90 17.51
C ALA A 214 12.64 7.05 17.22
N ASP A 215 13.14 8.28 17.06
CA ASP A 215 12.33 9.44 16.70
C ASP A 215 11.71 9.29 15.30
N LEU A 216 12.47 8.81 14.31
CA LEU A 216 11.98 8.55 12.95
C LEU A 216 10.88 7.49 12.94
N ILE A 217 11.06 6.39 13.68
CA ILE A 217 10.04 5.34 13.83
C ILE A 217 8.79 5.88 14.51
N ALA A 218 8.95 6.71 15.55
CA ALA A 218 7.83 7.34 16.22
C ALA A 218 7.02 8.20 15.24
N PHE A 219 7.69 8.96 14.38
CA PHE A 219 7.04 9.71 13.30
C PHE A 219 6.31 8.82 12.31
N LEU A 220 6.93 7.74 11.81
CA LEU A 220 6.26 6.81 10.89
C LEU A 220 4.99 6.18 11.50
N ARG A 221 5.00 5.89 12.81
CA ARG A 221 3.81 5.45 13.55
C ARG A 221 2.75 6.55 13.72
N ALA A 222 3.13 7.82 13.68
CA ALA A 222 2.19 8.93 13.71
C ALA A 222 1.42 9.13 12.38
N LEU A 223 1.83 8.43 11.32
CA LEU A 223 1.12 8.34 10.04
C LEU A 223 0.01 7.29 10.03
N THR A 224 -0.17 6.55 11.14
CA THR A 224 -1.23 5.55 11.28
C THR A 224 -2.57 6.21 11.61
N ASP A 225 -3.60 5.80 10.88
CA ASP A 225 -5.00 6.14 11.08
C ASP A 225 -5.89 5.00 10.55
N GLU A 226 -6.66 4.42 11.46
CA GLU A 226 -7.67 3.40 11.19
C GLU A 226 -9.09 3.89 11.54
N SER A 227 -9.28 5.21 11.68
CA SER A 227 -10.58 5.78 12.10
C SER A 227 -11.71 5.51 11.10
N ASN A 228 -11.38 5.32 9.81
CA ASN A 228 -12.31 4.91 8.76
C ASN A 228 -12.23 3.40 8.43
N LEU A 229 -11.75 2.56 9.35
CA LEU A 229 -11.72 1.11 9.13
C LEU A 229 -13.15 0.60 8.96
N PRO A 230 -13.49 -0.08 7.84
CA PRO A 230 -14.82 -0.63 7.66
C PRO A 230 -15.15 -1.65 8.74
N GLU A 231 -16.42 -1.70 9.14
CA GLU A 231 -16.90 -2.76 10.01
C GLU A 231 -16.74 -4.13 9.32
N ILE A 232 -16.07 -5.05 10.00
CA ILE A 232 -15.92 -6.42 9.51
C ILE A 232 -17.25 -7.15 9.77
N PRO A 233 -17.93 -7.67 8.73
CA PRO A 233 -19.20 -8.35 8.91
C PRO A 233 -19.01 -9.64 9.72
N GLU A 234 -19.93 -9.93 10.64
CA GLU A 234 -19.88 -11.18 11.44
C GLU A 234 -20.20 -12.42 10.59
N SER A 235 -21.01 -12.24 9.54
CA SER A 235 -21.40 -13.27 8.58
C SER A 235 -21.49 -12.69 7.17
N LEU A 236 -21.18 -13.50 6.16
CA LEU A 236 -21.41 -13.11 4.77
C LEU A 236 -22.89 -13.30 4.39
N PRO A 237 -23.43 -12.54 3.43
CA PRO A 237 -24.79 -12.73 2.91
C PRO A 237 -25.06 -14.14 2.36
N SER A 238 -24.01 -14.88 2.01
CA SER A 238 -24.09 -16.29 1.61
C SER A 238 -24.35 -17.26 2.77
N GLY A 239 -24.30 -16.78 4.02
CA GLY A 239 -24.32 -17.61 5.23
C GLY A 239 -22.97 -18.26 5.56
N LEU A 240 -21.94 -18.04 4.73
CA LEU A 240 -20.58 -18.44 5.04
C LEU A 240 -20.01 -17.58 6.18
N ALA A 241 -19.15 -18.18 7.01
CA ALA A 241 -18.42 -17.44 8.02
C ALA A 241 -17.55 -16.38 7.34
N ALA A 242 -17.56 -15.15 7.87
CA ALA A 242 -16.61 -14.15 7.44
C ALA A 242 -15.18 -14.66 7.67
N ALA A 243 -14.30 -14.45 6.70
CA ALA A 243 -12.89 -14.80 6.84
C ALA A 243 -12.34 -14.06 8.07
N ARG A 244 -11.88 -14.82 9.07
CA ARG A 244 -11.24 -14.21 10.24
C ARG A 244 -9.90 -13.64 9.79
N PRO A 245 -9.53 -12.41 10.20
CA PRO A 245 -8.21 -11.89 9.91
C PRO A 245 -7.17 -12.89 10.39
N ILE A 246 -6.32 -13.34 9.45
CA ILE A 246 -5.18 -14.17 9.79
C ILE A 246 -4.30 -13.28 10.67
N LYS A 247 -4.17 -13.61 11.96
CA LYS A 247 -3.20 -12.96 12.82
C LYS A 247 -1.81 -13.28 12.26
N MET A 248 -1.24 -12.32 11.53
CA MET A 248 0.19 -12.34 11.24
C MET A 248 0.89 -12.05 12.57
N ASN A 249 1.54 -13.07 13.12
CA ASN A 249 2.39 -12.95 14.32
C ASN A 249 3.70 -12.25 13.97
#